data_AF-A0A965Y5E3-F1
#
_entry.id   AF-A0A965Y5E3-F1
#
_cell.length_a   1.000
_cell.length_b   1.000
_cell.length_c   1.000
_cell.angle_alpha   90.00
_cell.angle_beta   90.00
_cell.angle_gamma   90.00
#
_symmetry.space_group_name_H-M   'P 1'
#
loop_
_entity.id
_entity.type
_entity.pdbx_description
1 polymer ?
#
loop_
_entity_poly.entity_id
_entity_poly.type
_entity_poly.pdbx_seq_one_letter_code
_entity_poly.pdbx_strand_id
1 'polypeptide(L)'
;RTLFTNLTPEHLDYHGDMENYFASKSRLFSEYMKPGWKGAVNVDDPYGARLHDRWSDQLMPFSLKADVERGLRVERRHMDISGLTLDIRFPDGRSVEGLHVPLMGNFNVYNTAGALALVETLSLEGSDLKVAMRRIPQVPGRMERYCFRNGSCAVVDYAHSPDALENVLTALREVTEGRIFAVFGLGGERYVENRPAMGAIAASLADFVLITSDNPRSENPREIARQIAVGIEGISRSVPYAIEIDRKKAVFQALSMAHAGDVVLIGGKGPERFILFSDHKEPYNDTETVLEWARLNGEIGELPLR
;
A
#
# COMPACT_ATOMS: atom_id res chain seq x y z
N ARG A 1 16.79 -17.23 3.38
CA ARG A 1 15.34 -17.43 3.20
C ARG A 1 14.87 -16.41 2.19
N THR A 2 13.81 -16.71 1.44
CA THR A 2 13.38 -15.89 0.30
C THR A 2 11.85 -15.90 0.23
N LEU A 3 11.26 -14.80 -0.22
CA LEU A 3 9.82 -14.69 -0.43
C LEU A 3 9.57 -14.09 -1.81
N PHE A 4 8.71 -14.72 -2.60
CA PHE A 4 8.16 -14.15 -3.81
C PHE A 4 6.71 -13.72 -3.58
N THR A 5 6.42 -12.45 -3.82
CA THR A 5 5.08 -11.86 -3.63
C THR A 5 4.27 -11.84 -4.93
N ASN A 6 4.76 -11.17 -5.96
CA ASN A 6 4.14 -11.08 -7.28
C ASN A 6 5.15 -10.53 -8.32
N LEU A 7 4.75 -10.55 -9.60
CA LEU A 7 5.46 -9.88 -10.67
C LEU A 7 4.50 -9.25 -11.70
N THR A 8 4.50 -7.92 -11.77
CA THR A 8 3.74 -7.13 -12.74
C THR A 8 4.67 -6.30 -13.64
N PRO A 9 4.19 -5.76 -14.77
CA PRO A 9 4.99 -4.90 -15.66
C PRO A 9 5.53 -3.66 -14.95
N GLU A 10 6.84 -3.66 -14.68
CA GLU A 10 7.58 -2.55 -14.10
C GLU A 10 9.03 -2.64 -14.60
N HIS A 11 9.71 -1.50 -14.75
CA HIS A 11 11.13 -1.43 -15.16
C HIS A 11 11.46 -2.12 -16.51
N LEU A 12 10.49 -2.18 -17.43
CA LEU A 12 10.68 -2.79 -18.75
C LEU A 12 11.63 -1.98 -19.65
N ASP A 13 11.81 -0.69 -19.37
CA ASP A 13 12.85 0.15 -19.96
C ASP A 13 14.27 -0.36 -19.66
N TYR A 14 14.47 -0.96 -18.49
CA TYR A 14 15.74 -1.55 -18.08
C TYR A 14 15.86 -3.03 -18.46
N HIS A 15 14.80 -3.82 -18.25
CA HIS A 15 14.81 -5.27 -18.46
C HIS A 15 14.43 -5.70 -19.90
N GLY A 16 13.89 -4.80 -20.71
CA GLY A 16 13.40 -5.06 -22.07
C GLY A 16 12.02 -5.73 -22.09
N ASP A 17 11.88 -6.87 -21.41
CA ASP A 17 10.62 -7.63 -21.37
C ASP A 17 10.40 -8.32 -20.01
N MET A 18 9.20 -8.87 -19.84
CA MET A 18 8.79 -9.55 -18.61
C MET A 18 9.56 -10.84 -18.34
N GLU A 19 10.04 -11.55 -19.36
CA GLU A 19 10.79 -12.80 -19.18
C GLU A 19 12.20 -12.53 -18.66
N ASN A 20 12.86 -11.48 -19.17
CA ASN A 20 14.14 -10.99 -18.64
C ASN A 20 13.98 -10.45 -17.22
N TYR A 21 12.89 -9.72 -16.94
CA TYR A 21 12.60 -9.24 -15.59
C TYR A 21 12.38 -10.41 -14.61
N PHE A 22 11.59 -11.40 -15.02
CA PHE A 22 11.36 -12.62 -14.26
C PHE A 22 12.65 -13.41 -14.05
N ALA A 23 13.45 -13.61 -15.09
CA ALA A 23 14.73 -14.30 -15.02
C ALA A 23 15.65 -13.61 -14.01
N SER A 24 15.74 -12.28 -14.05
CA SER A 24 16.53 -11.50 -13.09
C SER A 24 16.08 -11.74 -11.64
N LYS A 25 14.78 -11.69 -11.34
CA LYS A 25 14.27 -11.97 -9.98
C LYS A 25 14.43 -13.44 -9.58
N SER A 26 14.31 -14.36 -10.53
CA SER A 26 14.47 -15.82 -10.31
C SER A 26 15.85 -16.19 -9.79
N ARG A 27 16.88 -15.38 -10.09
CA ARG A 27 18.25 -15.56 -9.58
C ARG A 27 18.32 -15.63 -8.06
N LEU A 28 17.40 -14.95 -7.36
CA LEU A 28 17.29 -15.03 -5.90
C LEU A 28 17.08 -16.48 -5.42
N PHE A 29 16.33 -17.27 -6.19
CA PHE A 29 15.98 -18.65 -5.88
C PHE A 29 16.99 -19.65 -6.45
N SER A 30 17.54 -19.38 -7.63
CA SER A 30 18.47 -20.30 -8.31
C SER A 30 19.94 -20.12 -7.91
N GLU A 31 20.39 -18.90 -7.65
CA GLU A 31 21.82 -18.59 -7.44
C GLU A 31 22.13 -18.17 -6.00
N TYR A 32 21.23 -17.41 -5.36
CA TYR A 32 21.51 -16.81 -4.05
C TYR A 32 20.95 -17.61 -2.86
N MET A 33 20.06 -18.56 -3.11
CA MET A 33 19.52 -19.41 -2.05
C MET A 33 20.54 -20.48 -1.64
N LYS A 34 21.00 -20.41 -0.38
CA LYS A 34 21.99 -21.35 0.15
C LYS A 34 21.38 -22.75 0.36
N PRO A 35 22.18 -23.83 0.32
CA PRO A 35 21.71 -25.17 0.68
C PRO A 35 21.02 -25.19 2.04
N GLY A 36 19.85 -25.85 2.09
CA GLY A 36 19.01 -25.94 3.30
C GLY A 36 18.15 -24.71 3.60
N TRP A 37 18.28 -23.61 2.84
CA TRP A 37 17.35 -22.49 2.95
C TRP A 37 15.99 -22.88 2.40
N LYS A 38 14.94 -22.46 3.10
CA LYS A 38 13.56 -22.49 2.65
C LYS A 38 13.09 -21.09 2.26
N GLY A 39 12.13 -21.04 1.36
CA GLY A 39 11.44 -19.82 0.97
C GLY A 39 9.93 -20.02 0.94
N ALA A 40 9.22 -18.95 0.58
CA ALA A 40 7.78 -18.97 0.36
C ALA A 40 7.44 -18.31 -0.98
N VAL A 41 6.34 -18.73 -1.59
CA VAL A 41 5.96 -18.28 -2.93
C VAL A 41 4.45 -18.16 -3.08
N ASN A 42 4.01 -17.00 -3.59
CA ASN A 42 2.61 -16.78 -3.96
C ASN A 42 2.30 -17.55 -5.25
N VAL A 43 1.49 -18.60 -5.19
CA VAL A 43 1.14 -19.37 -6.39
C VAL A 43 -0.11 -18.86 -7.11
N ASP A 44 -0.79 -17.84 -6.56
CA ASP A 44 -1.86 -17.14 -7.27
C ASP A 44 -1.34 -16.19 -8.36
N ASP A 45 -0.04 -15.89 -8.31
CA ASP A 45 0.71 -15.17 -9.34
C ASP A 45 1.30 -16.18 -10.36
N PRO A 46 1.10 -15.98 -11.67
CA PRO A 46 1.60 -16.92 -12.69
C PRO A 46 3.12 -17.15 -12.65
N TYR A 47 3.90 -16.12 -12.32
CA TYR A 47 5.36 -16.25 -12.19
C TYR A 47 5.74 -16.95 -10.89
N GLY A 48 4.97 -16.75 -9.83
CA GLY A 48 5.14 -17.49 -8.58
C GLY A 48 4.84 -18.99 -8.74
N ALA A 49 3.78 -19.35 -9.47
CA ALA A 49 3.51 -20.74 -9.84
C ALA A 49 4.70 -21.36 -10.62
N ARG A 50 5.27 -20.65 -11.59
CA ARG A 50 6.48 -21.08 -12.33
C ARG A 50 7.71 -21.26 -11.43
N LEU A 51 7.89 -20.43 -10.40
CA LEU A 51 8.97 -20.61 -9.42
C LEU A 51 8.72 -21.86 -8.57
N HIS A 52 7.49 -22.05 -8.08
CA HIS A 52 7.12 -23.23 -7.30
C HIS A 52 7.37 -24.54 -8.06
N ASP A 53 7.01 -24.60 -9.34
CA ASP A 53 7.23 -25.79 -10.18
C ASP A 53 8.72 -26.18 -10.31
N ARG A 54 9.61 -25.19 -10.24
CA ARG A 54 11.07 -25.40 -10.34
C ARG A 54 11.74 -25.76 -9.01
N TRP A 55 11.16 -25.33 -7.88
CA TRP A 55 11.77 -25.43 -6.55
C TRP A 55 10.77 -25.86 -5.47
N SER A 56 9.85 -26.78 -5.79
CA SER A 56 8.74 -27.20 -4.92
C SER A 56 9.18 -27.73 -3.56
N ASP A 57 10.35 -28.37 -3.48
CA ASP A 57 10.87 -28.88 -2.21
C ASP A 57 11.48 -27.78 -1.31
N GLN A 58 11.74 -26.60 -1.86
CA GLN A 58 12.42 -25.50 -1.17
C GLN A 58 11.47 -24.34 -0.87
N LEU A 59 10.42 -24.17 -1.67
CA LEU A 59 9.46 -23.08 -1.57
C LEU A 59 8.13 -23.58 -1.04
N MET A 60 7.72 -23.06 0.10
CA MET A 60 6.37 -23.27 0.63
C MET A 60 5.37 -22.42 -0.17
N PRO A 61 4.41 -23.03 -0.88
CA PRO A 61 3.41 -22.25 -1.60
C PRO A 61 2.41 -21.64 -0.63
N PHE A 62 1.87 -20.48 -0.99
CA PHE A 62 0.67 -19.93 -0.35
C PHE A 62 -0.30 -19.40 -1.39
N SER A 63 -1.60 -19.50 -1.07
CA SER A 63 -2.69 -19.08 -1.95
C SER A 63 -3.88 -18.51 -1.16
N LEU A 64 -4.50 -17.50 -1.76
CA LEU A 64 -5.76 -16.89 -1.35
C LEU A 64 -6.95 -17.39 -2.19
N LYS A 65 -6.69 -18.07 -3.32
CA LYS A 65 -7.73 -18.53 -4.26
C LYS A 65 -8.08 -19.99 -4.09
N ALA A 66 -7.12 -20.87 -3.83
CA ALA A 66 -7.32 -22.31 -3.85
C ALA A 66 -6.47 -23.02 -2.78
N ASP A 67 -6.89 -24.23 -2.42
CA ASP A 67 -6.05 -25.11 -1.61
C ASP A 67 -4.81 -25.53 -2.40
N VAL A 68 -3.67 -25.57 -1.70
CA VAL A 68 -2.36 -25.88 -2.28
C VAL A 68 -1.70 -26.99 -1.46
N GLU A 69 -1.19 -28.02 -2.15
CA GLU A 69 -0.50 -29.13 -1.47
C GLU A 69 0.74 -28.60 -0.75
N ARG A 70 0.94 -29.02 0.50
CA ARG A 70 2.09 -28.63 1.34
C ARG A 70 2.25 -27.10 1.51
N GLY A 71 1.17 -26.34 1.33
CA GLY A 71 1.18 -24.88 1.43
C GLY A 71 0.16 -24.29 2.39
N LEU A 72 0.17 -22.96 2.50
CA LEU A 72 -0.79 -22.21 3.29
C LEU A 72 -1.96 -21.75 2.42
N ARG A 73 -3.17 -22.00 2.90
CA ARG A 73 -4.40 -21.38 2.39
C ARG A 73 -4.79 -20.24 3.32
N VAL A 74 -4.95 -19.03 2.80
CA VAL A 74 -5.36 -17.85 3.58
C VAL A 74 -6.64 -17.25 3.00
N GLU A 75 -7.69 -17.19 3.79
CA GLU A 75 -8.97 -16.60 3.41
C GLU A 75 -9.22 -15.30 4.17
N ARG A 76 -9.67 -14.27 3.46
CA ARG A 76 -10.09 -12.99 4.07
C ARG A 76 -11.57 -13.09 4.45
N ARG A 77 -11.87 -13.19 5.74
CA ARG A 77 -13.25 -13.15 6.24
C ARG A 77 -13.84 -11.75 6.14
N HIS A 78 -13.08 -10.75 6.59
CA HIS A 78 -13.56 -9.37 6.68
C HIS A 78 -12.39 -8.39 6.63
N MET A 79 -12.68 -7.15 6.24
CA MET A 79 -11.77 -6.03 6.29
C MET A 79 -12.57 -4.81 6.72
N ASP A 80 -12.02 -4.06 7.67
CA ASP A 80 -12.54 -2.78 8.11
C ASP A 80 -11.38 -1.79 8.27
N ILE A 81 -11.69 -0.58 8.74
CA ILE A 81 -10.66 0.46 8.98
C ILE A 81 -9.64 0.03 10.04
N SER A 82 -9.95 -0.91 10.92
CA SER A 82 -9.03 -1.41 11.95
C SER A 82 -8.02 -2.41 11.39
N GLY A 83 -8.39 -3.17 10.36
CA GLY A 83 -7.49 -4.07 9.65
C GLY A 83 -8.19 -5.25 8.99
N LEU A 84 -7.46 -6.36 8.86
CA LEU A 84 -7.89 -7.59 8.22
C LEU A 84 -8.26 -8.65 9.27
N THR A 85 -9.32 -9.40 9.00
CA THR A 85 -9.64 -10.64 9.71
C THR A 85 -9.51 -11.82 8.76
N LEU A 86 -8.60 -12.74 9.09
CA LEU A 86 -8.17 -13.83 8.22
C LEU A 86 -8.42 -15.20 8.87
N ASP A 87 -8.69 -16.18 8.02
CA ASP A 87 -8.58 -17.59 8.35
C ASP A 87 -7.40 -18.21 7.64
N ILE A 88 -6.71 -19.11 8.33
CA ILE A 88 -5.49 -19.73 7.83
C ILE A 88 -5.57 -21.22 8.03
N ARG A 89 -5.27 -21.97 6.97
CA ARG A 89 -5.06 -23.42 7.01
C ARG A 89 -3.62 -23.73 6.65
N PHE A 90 -2.99 -24.53 7.50
CA PHE A 90 -1.59 -24.92 7.41
C PHE A 90 -1.43 -26.29 6.73
N PRO A 91 -0.24 -26.60 6.19
CA PRO A 91 0.06 -27.87 5.53
C PRO A 91 -0.21 -29.12 6.36
N ASP A 92 -0.05 -29.03 7.68
CA ASP A 92 -0.21 -30.14 8.64
C ASP A 92 -1.66 -30.29 9.14
N GLY A 93 -2.61 -29.57 8.54
CA GLY A 93 -4.02 -29.59 8.89
C GLY A 93 -4.40 -28.67 10.05
N ARG A 94 -3.46 -27.98 10.69
CA ARG A 94 -3.79 -26.93 11.66
C ARG A 94 -4.58 -25.81 10.98
N SER A 95 -5.45 -25.17 11.75
CA SER A 95 -6.16 -23.98 11.31
C SER A 95 -6.22 -22.91 12.40
N VAL A 96 -6.26 -21.65 11.95
CA VAL A 96 -6.41 -20.48 12.81
C VAL A 96 -7.51 -19.63 12.21
N GLU A 97 -8.62 -19.52 12.93
CA GLU A 97 -9.75 -18.70 12.53
C GLU A 97 -9.76 -17.34 13.21
N GLY A 98 -10.24 -16.32 12.52
CA GLY A 98 -10.41 -14.98 13.07
C GLY A 98 -9.10 -14.32 13.51
N LEU A 99 -8.02 -14.57 12.75
CA LEU A 99 -6.74 -13.91 12.95
C LEU A 99 -6.85 -12.45 12.54
N HIS A 100 -6.73 -11.54 13.52
CA HIS A 100 -6.75 -10.11 13.24
C HIS A 100 -5.33 -9.59 12.95
N VAL A 101 -5.19 -8.81 11.88
CA VAL A 101 -3.95 -8.18 11.45
C VAL A 101 -4.21 -6.68 11.25
N PRO A 102 -3.48 -5.78 11.94
CA PRO A 102 -3.73 -4.33 11.91
C PRO A 102 -3.16 -3.67 10.64
N LEU A 103 -3.36 -4.31 9.50
CA LEU A 103 -2.97 -3.83 8.17
C LEU A 103 -4.22 -3.82 7.28
N MET A 104 -4.27 -2.89 6.33
CA MET A 104 -5.41 -2.74 5.41
C MET A 104 -5.03 -3.06 3.96
N GLY A 105 -6.04 -3.39 3.16
CA GLY A 105 -5.90 -3.62 1.73
C GLY A 105 -5.64 -5.07 1.35
N ASN A 106 -6.15 -5.47 0.18
CA ASN A 106 -6.09 -6.86 -0.29
C ASN A 106 -4.66 -7.35 -0.54
N PHE A 107 -3.76 -6.46 -0.95
CA PHE A 107 -2.34 -6.78 -1.08
C PHE A 107 -1.70 -7.17 0.27
N ASN A 108 -2.19 -6.64 1.39
CA ASN A 108 -1.69 -7.01 2.71
C ASN A 108 -2.20 -8.38 3.19
N VAL A 109 -3.25 -8.94 2.58
CA VAL A 109 -3.60 -10.35 2.77
C VAL A 109 -2.51 -11.25 2.17
N TYR A 110 -2.06 -10.95 0.95
CA TYR A 110 -0.94 -11.66 0.32
C TYR A 110 0.39 -11.48 1.08
N ASN A 111 0.70 -10.25 1.50
CA ASN A 111 1.92 -10.00 2.28
C ASN A 111 1.91 -10.75 3.62
N THR A 112 0.76 -10.77 4.29
CA THR A 112 0.56 -11.56 5.52
C THR A 112 0.73 -13.04 5.25
N ALA A 113 0.08 -13.58 4.21
CA ALA A 113 0.20 -14.98 3.84
C ALA A 113 1.65 -15.37 3.55
N GLY A 114 2.39 -14.55 2.81
CA GLY A 114 3.80 -14.77 2.50
C GLY A 114 4.70 -14.72 3.74
N ALA A 115 4.47 -13.78 4.65
CA ALA A 115 5.20 -13.71 5.90
C ALA A 115 4.94 -14.94 6.79
N LEU A 116 3.69 -15.38 6.87
CA LEU A 116 3.31 -16.56 7.65
C LEU A 116 3.84 -17.86 7.04
N ALA A 117 3.79 -18.01 5.72
CA ALA A 117 4.39 -19.14 5.03
C ALA A 117 5.90 -19.20 5.31
N LEU A 118 6.59 -18.05 5.29
CA LEU A 118 8.01 -18.00 5.61
C LEU A 118 8.30 -18.36 7.07
N VAL A 119 7.49 -17.88 8.02
CA VAL A 119 7.60 -18.22 9.45
C VAL A 119 7.32 -19.71 9.69
N GLU A 120 6.36 -20.31 8.99
CA GLU A 120 6.07 -21.74 9.08
C GLU A 120 7.27 -22.60 8.67
N THR A 121 8.09 -22.14 7.71
CA THR A 121 9.35 -22.83 7.35
C THR A 121 10.40 -22.87 8.48
N LEU A 122 10.17 -22.16 9.59
CA LEU A 122 11.09 -22.05 10.73
C LEU A 122 10.79 -23.03 11.85
N SER A 123 9.64 -23.71 11.82
CA SER A 123 9.20 -24.64 12.87
C SER A 123 9.30 -24.05 14.28
N LEU A 124 8.85 -22.80 14.46
CA LEU A 124 8.87 -22.14 15.76
C LEU A 124 7.84 -22.78 16.70
N GLU A 125 8.30 -23.26 17.85
CA GLU A 125 7.43 -23.74 18.94
C GLU A 125 7.00 -22.58 19.88
N GLY A 126 5.79 -22.65 20.44
CA GLY A 126 5.45 -21.92 21.66
C GLY A 126 5.07 -20.43 21.54
N SER A 127 4.66 -19.93 20.37
CA SER A 127 4.10 -18.56 20.27
C SER A 127 2.63 -18.56 19.87
N ASP A 128 1.81 -17.76 20.58
CA ASP A 128 0.42 -17.52 20.18
C ASP A 128 0.42 -16.60 18.96
N LEU A 129 0.24 -17.20 17.78
CA LEU A 129 0.18 -16.49 16.51
C LEU A 129 -0.84 -15.35 16.53
N LYS A 130 -1.98 -15.50 17.22
CA LYS A 130 -3.00 -14.45 17.29
C LYS A 130 -2.48 -13.24 18.06
N VAL A 131 -1.74 -13.46 19.14
CA VAL A 131 -1.13 -12.35 19.91
C VAL A 131 -0.04 -11.66 19.11
N ALA A 132 0.83 -12.42 18.43
CA ALA A 132 1.91 -11.85 17.63
C ALA A 132 1.36 -10.99 16.48
N MET A 133 0.38 -11.50 15.73
CA MET A 133 -0.18 -10.82 14.56
C MET A 133 -0.98 -9.56 14.93
N ARG A 134 -1.69 -9.57 16.06
CA ARG A 134 -2.40 -8.38 16.57
C ARG A 134 -1.47 -7.22 16.98
N ARG A 135 -0.20 -7.52 17.26
CA ARG A 135 0.80 -6.54 17.71
C ARG A 135 1.76 -6.11 16.60
N ILE A 136 1.49 -6.49 15.36
CA ILE A 136 2.31 -6.04 14.23
C ILE A 136 2.22 -4.52 14.15
N PRO A 137 3.35 -3.80 14.17
CA PRO A 137 3.33 -2.36 13.97
C PRO A 137 2.91 -2.03 12.55
N GLN A 138 2.33 -0.85 12.37
CA GLN A 138 2.09 -0.34 11.02
C GLN A 138 3.41 -0.16 10.27
N VAL A 139 3.38 -0.37 8.96
CA VAL A 139 4.54 -0.13 8.11
C VAL A 139 4.54 1.36 7.72
N PRO A 140 5.59 2.13 8.05
CA PRO A 140 5.62 3.57 7.77
C PRO A 140 5.38 3.88 6.28
N GLY A 141 4.38 4.74 6.01
CA GLY A 141 3.98 5.13 4.66
C GLY A 141 3.45 3.99 3.77
N ARG A 142 2.85 2.94 4.36
CA ARG A 142 2.14 1.86 3.65
C ARG A 142 0.81 1.59 4.35
N MET A 143 -0.26 2.20 3.85
CA MET A 143 -1.59 2.25 4.49
C MET A 143 -1.51 2.63 5.96
N GLU A 144 -0.61 3.55 6.30
CA GLU A 144 -0.33 3.94 7.67
C GLU A 144 -1.47 4.81 8.20
N ARG A 145 -2.26 4.24 9.12
CA ARG A 145 -3.52 4.79 9.57
C ARG A 145 -3.38 5.62 10.85
N TYR A 146 -4.15 6.70 10.88
CA TYR A 146 -4.35 7.59 12.00
C TYR A 146 -5.85 7.81 12.18
N CYS A 147 -6.42 7.50 13.33
CA CYS A 147 -7.83 7.79 13.60
C CYS A 147 -7.96 8.86 14.68
N PHE A 148 -8.95 9.74 14.51
CA PHE A 148 -9.11 10.96 15.28
C PHE A 148 -10.38 10.93 16.13
N ARG A 149 -10.51 11.87 17.08
CA ARG A 149 -11.64 11.91 18.02
C ARG A 149 -12.95 12.28 17.33
N ASN A 150 -12.88 13.09 16.29
CA ASN A 150 -14.01 13.42 15.43
C ASN A 150 -14.54 12.23 14.60
N GLY A 151 -13.91 11.05 14.71
CA GLY A 151 -14.32 9.81 14.04
C GLY A 151 -13.85 9.68 12.59
N SER A 152 -13.10 10.65 12.06
CA SER A 152 -12.42 10.53 10.78
C SER A 152 -11.09 9.78 10.93
N CYS A 153 -10.54 9.27 9.83
CA CYS A 153 -9.19 8.73 9.81
C CYS A 153 -8.37 9.33 8.65
N ALA A 154 -7.04 9.39 8.81
CA ALA A 154 -6.09 9.62 7.75
C ALA A 154 -5.31 8.35 7.44
N VAL A 155 -4.92 8.19 6.18
CA VAL A 155 -4.08 7.09 5.72
C VAL A 155 -2.93 7.65 4.89
N VAL A 156 -1.70 7.42 5.32
CA VAL A 156 -0.48 7.82 4.60
C VAL A 156 0.04 6.64 3.79
N ASP A 157 0.21 6.84 2.47
CA ASP A 157 0.67 5.79 1.56
C ASP A 157 1.66 6.32 0.51
N TYR A 158 2.48 5.41 -0.05
CA TYR A 158 3.50 5.69 -1.06
C TYR A 158 3.00 5.49 -2.50
N ALA A 159 1.71 5.28 -2.69
CA ALA A 159 1.11 5.17 -4.01
C ALA A 159 1.40 6.41 -4.87
N HIS A 160 2.38 6.26 -5.78
CA HIS A 160 2.88 7.31 -6.68
C HIS A 160 2.77 6.92 -8.17
N SER A 161 2.09 5.81 -8.46
CA SER A 161 1.76 5.34 -9.80
C SER A 161 0.23 5.21 -9.94
N PRO A 162 -0.31 5.22 -11.17
CA PRO A 162 -1.74 5.00 -11.43
C PRO A 162 -2.28 3.73 -10.75
N ASP A 163 -1.63 2.58 -10.98
CA ASP A 163 -2.03 1.29 -10.41
C ASP A 163 -1.98 1.29 -8.87
N ALA A 164 -0.92 1.84 -8.28
CA ALA A 164 -0.81 1.91 -6.83
C ALA A 164 -1.91 2.79 -6.22
N LEU A 165 -2.24 3.92 -6.85
CA LEU A 165 -3.29 4.82 -6.39
C LEU A 165 -4.67 4.17 -6.50
N GLU A 166 -4.95 3.50 -7.61
CA GLU A 166 -6.20 2.74 -7.82
C GLU A 166 -6.36 1.65 -6.76
N ASN A 167 -5.31 0.87 -6.51
CA ASN A 167 -5.30 -0.20 -5.52
C ASN A 167 -5.58 0.33 -4.10
N VAL A 168 -4.94 1.43 -3.72
CA VAL A 168 -5.15 2.05 -2.40
C VAL A 168 -6.55 2.63 -2.27
N LEU A 169 -7.02 3.42 -3.25
CA LEU A 169 -8.35 4.02 -3.20
C LEU A 169 -9.46 2.96 -3.22
N THR A 170 -9.31 1.89 -4.00
CA THR A 170 -10.26 0.78 -4.02
C THR A 170 -10.31 0.07 -2.66
N ALA A 171 -9.15 -0.19 -2.04
CA ALA A 171 -9.08 -0.77 -0.71
C ALA A 171 -9.74 0.13 0.35
N LEU A 172 -9.50 1.44 0.29
CA LEU A 172 -10.14 2.39 1.19
C LEU A 172 -11.65 2.46 0.96
N ARG A 173 -12.11 2.40 -0.28
CA ARG A 173 -13.55 2.45 -0.60
C ARG A 173 -14.33 1.29 0.00
N GLU A 174 -13.73 0.10 0.07
CA GLU A 174 -14.33 -1.08 0.69
C GLU A 174 -14.58 -0.91 2.20
N VAL A 175 -13.76 -0.12 2.89
CA VAL A 175 -13.81 0.03 4.37
C VAL A 175 -14.31 1.38 4.85
N THR A 176 -14.47 2.34 3.95
CA THR A 176 -14.93 3.69 4.28
C THR A 176 -16.45 3.73 4.20
N GLU A 177 -17.12 4.20 5.25
CA GLU A 177 -18.56 4.45 5.22
C GLU A 177 -18.90 5.83 4.68
N GLY A 178 -18.09 6.84 5.01
CA GLY A 178 -18.25 8.22 4.58
C GLY A 178 -17.54 8.55 3.26
N ARG A 179 -16.99 9.76 3.20
CA ARG A 179 -16.30 10.32 2.04
C ARG A 179 -14.82 9.95 2.05
N ILE A 180 -14.26 9.78 0.85
CA ILE A 180 -12.82 9.66 0.66
C ILE A 180 -12.27 10.97 0.12
N PHE A 181 -11.30 11.55 0.82
CA PHE A 181 -10.49 12.67 0.35
C PHE A 181 -9.16 12.15 -0.15
N ALA A 182 -8.78 12.46 -1.39
CA ALA A 182 -7.49 12.07 -1.96
C ALA A 182 -6.57 13.29 -2.04
N VAL A 183 -5.52 13.32 -1.23
CA VAL A 183 -4.46 14.34 -1.24
C VAL A 183 -3.21 13.74 -1.85
N PHE A 184 -2.80 14.21 -3.03
CA PHE A 184 -1.60 13.69 -3.69
C PHE A 184 -1.01 14.67 -4.70
N GLY A 185 0.22 14.39 -5.11
CA GLY A 185 0.92 15.06 -6.19
C GLY A 185 1.68 14.05 -7.03
N LEU A 186 2.43 14.54 -8.01
CA LEU A 186 3.38 13.72 -8.76
C LEU A 186 4.74 14.43 -8.84
N GLY A 187 5.81 13.64 -8.94
CA GLY A 187 7.15 14.17 -9.13
C GLY A 187 7.34 14.80 -10.52
N GLY A 188 8.24 15.80 -10.60
CA GLY A 188 8.73 16.34 -11.86
C GLY A 188 9.74 15.43 -12.56
N GLU A 189 10.03 15.72 -13.82
CA GLU A 189 11.00 15.12 -14.74
C GLU A 189 10.76 13.65 -15.11
N ARG A 190 9.74 13.00 -14.53
CA ARG A 190 9.43 11.58 -14.73
C ARG A 190 7.94 11.37 -14.87
N TYR A 191 7.58 10.31 -15.59
CA TYR A 191 6.22 9.76 -15.66
C TYR A 191 5.15 10.81 -15.98
N VAL A 192 5.42 11.69 -16.93
CA VAL A 192 4.51 12.79 -17.33
C VAL A 192 3.17 12.22 -17.80
N GLU A 193 3.22 11.09 -18.51
CA GLU A 193 2.08 10.31 -18.99
C GLU A 193 1.17 9.81 -17.86
N ASN A 194 1.68 9.66 -16.63
CA ASN A 194 0.88 9.23 -15.49
C ASN A 194 0.04 10.35 -14.89
N ARG A 195 0.35 11.63 -15.14
CA ARG A 195 -0.32 12.77 -14.47
C ARG A 195 -1.83 12.77 -14.73
N PRO A 196 -2.32 12.72 -15.99
CA PRO A 196 -3.76 12.69 -16.23
C PRO A 196 -4.39 11.38 -15.76
N ALA A 197 -3.68 10.24 -15.88
CA ALA A 197 -4.19 8.95 -15.44
C ALA A 197 -4.46 8.94 -13.92
N MET A 198 -3.54 9.47 -13.12
CA MET A 198 -3.72 9.58 -11.67
C MET A 198 -4.89 10.50 -11.30
N GLY A 199 -5.07 11.62 -12.00
CA GLY A 199 -6.23 12.50 -11.83
C GLY A 199 -7.55 11.77 -12.08
N ALA A 200 -7.65 11.07 -13.21
CA ALA A 200 -8.84 10.31 -13.58
C ALA A 200 -9.19 9.20 -12.56
N ILE A 201 -8.18 8.48 -12.08
CA ILE A 201 -8.34 7.42 -11.06
C ILE A 201 -8.84 8.03 -9.74
N ALA A 202 -8.17 9.08 -9.25
CA ALA A 202 -8.59 9.76 -8.03
C ALA A 202 -10.03 10.25 -8.13
N ALA A 203 -10.39 10.87 -9.25
CA ALA A 203 -11.73 11.38 -9.48
C ALA A 203 -12.80 10.29 -9.63
N SER A 204 -12.40 9.07 -10.02
CA SER A 204 -13.31 7.93 -10.13
C SER A 204 -13.59 7.26 -8.79
N LEU A 205 -12.68 7.36 -7.82
CA LEU A 205 -12.75 6.58 -6.57
C LEU A 205 -12.87 7.44 -5.29
N ALA A 206 -12.46 8.70 -5.33
CA ALA A 206 -12.57 9.64 -4.22
C ALA A 206 -13.81 10.54 -4.34
N ASP A 207 -14.21 11.17 -3.24
CA ASP A 207 -15.35 12.11 -3.17
C ASP A 207 -14.89 13.57 -3.18
N PHE A 208 -13.61 13.81 -2.88
CA PHE A 208 -12.94 15.10 -3.03
C PHE A 208 -11.46 14.87 -3.37
N VAL A 209 -10.92 15.61 -4.34
CA VAL A 209 -9.52 15.50 -4.74
C VAL A 209 -8.77 16.79 -4.44
N LEU A 210 -7.62 16.69 -3.78
CA LEU A 210 -6.77 17.83 -3.47
C LEU A 210 -5.38 17.58 -4.04
N ILE A 211 -5.05 18.32 -5.10
CA ILE A 211 -3.79 18.20 -5.83
C ILE A 211 -2.75 19.12 -5.19
N THR A 212 -1.58 18.57 -4.91
CA THR A 212 -0.49 19.26 -4.22
C THR A 212 0.89 18.97 -4.84
N SER A 213 1.93 19.63 -4.35
CA SER A 213 3.32 19.26 -4.65
C SER A 213 3.71 17.91 -4.06
N ASP A 214 4.63 17.22 -4.73
CA ASP A 214 5.33 16.02 -4.25
C ASP A 214 6.85 16.24 -4.24
N ASN A 215 7.48 16.13 -5.41
CA ASN A 215 8.91 16.34 -5.65
C ASN A 215 9.04 17.03 -7.02
N PRO A 216 8.75 18.34 -7.12
CA PRO A 216 8.66 19.04 -8.40
C PRO A 216 10.00 19.12 -9.16
N ARG A 217 11.15 18.99 -8.48
CA ARG A 217 12.48 19.11 -9.08
C ARG A 217 12.62 20.43 -9.85
N SER A 218 12.98 20.40 -11.15
CA SER A 218 13.07 21.61 -11.98
C SER A 218 11.75 22.04 -12.62
N GLU A 219 10.67 21.26 -12.48
CA GLU A 219 9.38 21.61 -13.07
C GLU A 219 8.57 22.56 -12.18
N ASN A 220 7.65 23.31 -12.80
CA ASN A 220 6.72 24.16 -12.07
C ASN A 220 5.65 23.30 -11.37
N PRO A 221 5.53 23.33 -10.03
CA PRO A 221 4.55 22.52 -9.30
C PRO A 221 3.10 22.76 -9.73
N ARG A 222 2.74 24.02 -10.06
CA ARG A 222 1.39 24.36 -10.53
C ARG A 222 1.09 23.74 -11.89
N GLU A 223 2.11 23.60 -12.73
CA GLU A 223 1.93 23.00 -14.05
C GLU A 223 1.72 21.49 -13.94
N ILE A 224 2.50 20.81 -13.09
CA ILE A 224 2.26 19.40 -12.75
C ILE A 224 0.84 19.22 -12.22
N ALA A 225 0.42 20.07 -11.28
CA ALA A 225 -0.92 19.99 -10.69
C ALA A 225 -2.04 20.19 -11.74
N ARG A 226 -1.87 21.11 -12.69
CA ARG A 226 -2.82 21.30 -13.80
C ARG A 226 -2.91 20.07 -14.69
N GLN A 227 -1.79 19.44 -15.01
CA GLN A 227 -1.78 18.23 -15.84
C GLN A 227 -2.49 17.05 -15.15
N ILE A 228 -2.42 16.99 -13.82
CA ILE A 228 -3.24 16.04 -13.03
C ILE A 228 -4.72 16.42 -13.12
N ALA A 229 -5.07 17.70 -12.96
CA ALA A 229 -6.44 18.19 -13.03
C ALA A 229 -7.12 17.91 -14.38
N VAL A 230 -6.38 17.95 -15.50
CA VAL A 230 -6.89 17.54 -16.83
C VAL A 230 -7.49 16.13 -16.79
N GLY A 231 -6.88 15.21 -16.04
CA GLY A 231 -7.40 13.86 -15.84
C GLY A 231 -8.72 13.82 -15.09
N ILE A 232 -8.87 14.67 -14.06
CA ILE A 232 -10.10 14.82 -13.29
C ILE A 232 -11.22 15.36 -14.17
N GLU A 233 -10.93 16.37 -14.98
CA GLU A 233 -11.90 17.00 -15.89
C GLU A 233 -12.28 16.13 -17.08
N GLY A 234 -11.43 15.17 -17.43
CA GLY A 234 -11.61 14.26 -18.57
C GLY A 234 -12.58 13.10 -18.32
N ILE A 235 -13.01 12.86 -17.08
CA ILE A 235 -13.96 11.78 -16.77
C ILE A 235 -15.40 12.29 -16.68
N SER A 236 -16.38 11.41 -16.93
CA SER A 236 -17.80 11.78 -16.88
C SER A 236 -18.32 12.08 -15.46
N ARG A 237 -17.66 11.55 -14.43
CA ARG A 237 -18.04 11.78 -13.03
C ARG A 237 -17.51 13.14 -12.57
N SER A 238 -18.42 14.06 -12.23
CA SER A 238 -18.05 15.32 -11.61
C SER A 238 -17.67 15.10 -10.15
N VAL A 239 -16.42 15.38 -9.79
CA VAL A 239 -15.93 15.39 -8.40
C VAL A 239 -15.39 16.78 -8.08
N PRO A 240 -15.65 17.34 -6.88
CA PRO A 240 -14.99 18.57 -6.47
C PRO A 240 -13.48 18.33 -6.32
N TYR A 241 -12.69 19.26 -6.83
CA TYR A 241 -11.24 19.24 -6.64
C TYR A 241 -10.66 20.62 -6.37
N ALA A 242 -9.49 20.66 -5.74
CA ALA A 242 -8.74 21.89 -5.49
C ALA A 242 -7.24 21.69 -5.75
N ILE A 243 -6.54 22.77 -6.07
CA ILE A 243 -5.07 22.80 -6.19
C ILE A 243 -4.52 23.66 -5.05
N GLU A 244 -3.77 23.06 -4.14
CA GLU A 244 -2.99 23.72 -3.11
C GLU A 244 -1.57 23.15 -3.15
N ILE A 245 -0.62 23.97 -3.58
CA ILE A 245 0.76 23.54 -3.86
C ILE A 245 1.55 23.33 -2.58
N ASP A 246 1.19 24.02 -1.51
CA ASP A 246 1.75 23.81 -0.19
C ASP A 246 1.19 22.51 0.40
N ARG A 247 2.00 21.46 0.39
CA ARG A 247 1.58 20.12 0.80
C ARG A 247 1.09 20.05 2.25
N LYS A 248 1.64 20.86 3.13
CA LYS A 248 1.17 20.95 4.52
C LYS A 248 -0.23 21.56 4.57
N LYS A 249 -0.47 22.67 3.87
CA LYS A 249 -1.81 23.29 3.80
C LYS A 249 -2.84 22.38 3.16
N ALA A 250 -2.45 21.69 2.08
CA ALA A 250 -3.25 20.69 1.39
C ALA A 250 -3.76 19.60 2.35
N VAL A 251 -2.85 18.98 3.11
CA VAL A 251 -3.19 17.97 4.11
C VAL A 251 -4.07 18.56 5.23
N PHE A 252 -3.72 19.72 5.76
CA PHE A 252 -4.50 20.40 6.80
C PHE A 252 -5.93 20.73 6.35
N GLN A 253 -6.09 21.16 5.10
CA GLN A 253 -7.39 21.48 4.52
C GLN A 253 -8.26 20.21 4.43
N ALA A 254 -7.72 19.13 3.88
CA ALA A 254 -8.46 17.87 3.77
C ALA A 254 -8.87 17.30 5.13
N LEU A 255 -7.97 17.29 6.10
CA LEU A 255 -8.26 16.81 7.46
C LEU A 255 -9.31 17.68 8.16
N SER A 256 -9.25 19.00 8.00
CA SER A 256 -10.24 19.93 8.58
C SER A 256 -11.63 19.80 7.97
N MET A 257 -11.75 19.26 6.75
CA MET A 257 -13.03 19.02 6.06
C MET A 257 -13.64 17.65 6.37
N ALA A 258 -12.86 16.74 6.95
CA ALA A 258 -13.26 15.37 7.23
C ALA A 258 -14.08 15.28 8.54
N HIS A 259 -15.11 14.43 8.51
CA HIS A 259 -16.00 14.16 9.64
C HIS A 259 -16.04 12.66 9.96
N ALA A 260 -16.83 12.28 10.97
CA ALA A 260 -17.01 10.90 11.37
C ALA A 260 -17.30 9.98 10.18
N GLY A 261 -16.52 8.90 10.04
CA GLY A 261 -16.63 7.93 8.94
C GLY A 261 -15.91 8.33 7.64
N ASP A 262 -15.40 9.56 7.52
CA ASP A 262 -14.59 9.98 6.38
C ASP A 262 -13.13 9.49 6.51
N VAL A 263 -12.48 9.29 5.35
CA VAL A 263 -11.06 8.93 5.27
C VAL A 263 -10.30 9.91 4.38
N VAL A 264 -9.16 10.41 4.87
CA VAL A 264 -8.22 11.24 4.12
C VAL A 264 -7.01 10.42 3.71
N LEU A 265 -6.93 10.04 2.43
CA LEU A 265 -5.73 9.47 1.84
C LEU A 265 -4.71 10.58 1.56
N ILE A 266 -3.49 10.36 2.01
CA ILE A 266 -2.32 11.20 1.73
C ILE A 266 -1.31 10.33 0.98
N GLY A 267 -1.34 10.43 -0.35
CA GLY A 267 -0.60 9.57 -1.26
C GLY A 267 0.67 10.20 -1.82
N GLY A 268 1.59 9.35 -2.28
CA GLY A 268 2.79 9.72 -3.03
C GLY A 268 4.08 9.58 -2.22
N LYS A 269 4.23 10.32 -1.12
CA LYS A 269 5.52 10.42 -0.40
C LYS A 269 5.77 9.32 0.62
N GLY A 270 4.73 8.73 1.19
CA GLY A 270 4.86 7.71 2.24
C GLY A 270 5.85 8.11 3.34
N PRO A 271 6.96 7.38 3.55
CA PRO A 271 7.92 7.66 4.63
C PRO A 271 8.97 8.74 4.27
N GLU A 272 8.90 9.37 3.08
CA GLU A 272 9.85 10.41 2.68
C GLU A 272 9.83 11.61 3.64
N ARG A 273 10.99 12.28 3.77
CA ARG A 273 11.24 13.34 4.76
C ARG A 273 11.57 14.72 4.18
N PHE A 274 11.40 14.88 2.87
CA PHE A 274 11.61 16.15 2.20
C PHE A 274 10.81 16.26 0.91
N ILE A 275 10.53 17.48 0.48
CA ILE A 275 10.09 17.83 -0.88
C ILE A 275 11.33 18.30 -1.65
N LEU A 276 11.57 17.70 -2.81
CA LEU A 276 12.73 18.00 -3.65
C LEU A 276 12.40 19.07 -4.70
N PHE A 277 13.10 20.21 -4.62
CA PHE A 277 13.14 21.25 -5.64
C PHE A 277 14.50 21.25 -6.37
N SER A 278 14.62 22.02 -7.44
CA SER A 278 15.85 22.10 -8.25
C SER A 278 17.08 22.60 -7.48
N ASP A 279 16.88 23.48 -6.50
CA ASP A 279 17.92 24.22 -5.80
C ASP A 279 18.03 23.85 -4.31
N HIS A 280 17.01 23.23 -3.72
CA HIS A 280 16.99 22.85 -2.32
C HIS A 280 16.09 21.64 -2.02
N LYS A 281 16.22 21.13 -0.78
CA LYS A 281 15.31 20.15 -0.18
C LYS A 281 14.58 20.81 0.96
N GLU A 282 13.26 20.88 0.88
CA GLU A 282 12.42 21.42 1.95
C GLU A 282 12.04 20.27 2.92
N PRO A 283 12.37 20.36 4.22
CA PRO A 283 11.99 19.34 5.20
C PRO A 283 10.48 19.17 5.27
N TYR A 284 9.99 17.94 5.10
CA TYR A 284 8.56 17.64 5.07
C TYR A 284 8.31 16.16 5.29
N ASN A 285 7.33 15.81 6.13
CA ASN A 285 6.87 14.42 6.26
C ASN A 285 5.35 14.38 6.45
N ASP A 286 4.67 13.52 5.67
CA ASP A 286 3.19 13.39 5.70
C ASP A 286 2.71 12.97 7.11
N THR A 287 3.35 11.96 7.71
CA THR A 287 3.03 11.46 9.04
C THR A 287 3.20 12.53 10.13
N GLU A 288 4.30 13.27 10.12
CA GLU A 288 4.52 14.38 11.05
C GLU A 288 3.48 15.49 10.85
N THR A 289 3.10 15.78 9.60
CA THR A 289 2.07 16.77 9.26
C THR A 289 0.69 16.38 9.79
N VAL A 290 0.31 15.11 9.63
CA VAL A 290 -0.95 14.56 10.19
C VAL A 290 -0.96 14.70 11.72
N LEU A 291 0.12 14.30 12.37
CA LEU A 291 0.25 14.39 13.83
C LEU A 291 0.26 15.83 14.33
N GLU A 292 0.85 16.76 13.57
CA GLU A 292 0.82 18.18 13.87
C GLU A 292 -0.62 18.74 13.80
N TRP A 293 -1.35 18.46 12.72
CA TRP A 293 -2.75 18.85 12.58
C TRP A 293 -3.60 18.32 13.75
N ALA A 294 -3.42 17.04 14.08
CA ALA A 294 -4.17 16.41 15.17
C ALA A 294 -3.90 17.07 16.53
N ARG A 295 -2.64 17.44 16.82
CA ARG A 295 -2.29 18.15 18.07
C ARG A 295 -2.90 19.54 18.12
N LEU A 296 -2.81 20.31 17.03
CA LEU A 296 -3.30 21.68 16.97
C LEU A 296 -4.82 21.78 17.13
N ASN A 297 -5.56 20.76 16.71
CA ASN A 297 -7.02 20.72 16.76
C ASN A 297 -7.59 19.90 17.92
N GLY A 298 -6.75 19.35 18.81
CA GLY A 298 -7.21 18.52 19.93
C GLY A 298 -7.76 17.15 19.52
N GLU A 299 -7.43 16.71 18.31
CA GLU A 299 -7.93 15.51 17.61
C GLU A 299 -7.05 14.28 17.81
N ILE A 300 -6.19 14.28 18.83
CA ILE A 300 -5.35 13.13 19.18
C ILE A 300 -6.26 11.96 19.59
N GLY A 301 -6.49 11.02 18.67
CA GLY A 301 -7.16 9.75 18.95
C GLY A 301 -6.22 8.74 19.63
N GLU A 302 -6.60 7.46 19.61
CA GLU A 302 -5.66 6.39 19.91
C GLU A 302 -4.54 6.42 18.86
N LEU A 303 -3.40 7.01 19.23
CA LEU A 303 -2.20 6.98 18.40
C LEU A 303 -1.88 5.52 18.08
N PRO A 304 -1.42 5.21 16.85
CA PRO A 304 -1.09 3.84 16.51
C PRO A 304 -0.11 3.28 17.53
N LEU A 305 -0.40 2.08 18.04
CA LEU A 305 0.50 1.32 18.89
C LEU A 305 1.86 1.26 18.19
N ARG A 306 2.84 1.99 18.73
CA ARG A 306 4.24 1.92 18.29
C ARG A 306 4.88 0.64 18.80
#